data_AF-A0A0C9UTD6-F1
#
_entry.id   AF-A0A0C9UTD6-F1
#
_cell.length_a   1.000
_cell.length_b   1.000
_cell.length_c   1.000
_cell.angle_alpha   90.00
_cell.angle_beta   90.00
_cell.angle_gamma   90.00
#
_symmetry.space_group_name_H-M   'P 1'
#
loop_
_entity.id
_entity.type
_entity.pdbx_description
1 polymer ?
#
loop_
_entity_poly.entity_id
_entity_poly.type
_entity_poly.pdbx_seq_one_letter_code
_entity_poly.pdbx_strand_id
1 'polypeptide(L)'
;MHHIPLVYLTDQYCRESASDDILSPPRPCSRKENSLSIADWTQAWPRFLALVAIHLPQEYDTWKTHFERIRDAKDIALDWELWLAYDIEVRRCSCHHPLDPAIFHSAIWNDLRAKYRPQVVPPQKKPEIRKHKSVADLQEARARVKKQLEEVVIMSRKMKPLLQTTHPIS
;
A
#
# COMPACT_ATOMS: atom_id res chain seq x y z
N MET A 1 16.26 -12.58 11.36
CA MET A 1 17.23 -12.74 10.25
C MET A 1 17.44 -11.36 9.64
N HIS A 2 18.65 -11.01 9.20
CA HIS A 2 18.87 -9.73 8.53
C HIS A 2 18.66 -9.88 7.02
N HIS A 3 18.02 -8.88 6.40
CA HIS A 3 17.86 -8.81 4.95
C HIS A 3 19.25 -8.83 4.29
N ILE A 4 19.44 -9.73 3.32
CA ILE A 4 20.66 -9.83 2.52
C ILE A 4 20.40 -9.17 1.16
N PRO A 5 20.96 -7.99 0.88
CA PRO A 5 20.87 -7.36 -0.43
C PRO A 5 21.48 -8.21 -1.54
N LEU A 6 20.76 -8.42 -2.64
CA LEU A 6 21.25 -9.18 -3.80
C LEU A 6 22.44 -8.51 -4.50
N VAL A 7 22.62 -7.20 -4.31
CA VAL A 7 23.78 -6.48 -4.85
C VAL A 7 25.10 -7.10 -4.42
N TYR A 8 25.17 -7.66 -3.21
CA TYR A 8 26.35 -8.35 -2.68
C TYR A 8 26.61 -9.73 -3.31
N LEU A 9 25.65 -10.24 -4.09
CA LEU A 9 25.74 -11.53 -4.75
C LEU A 9 25.93 -11.39 -6.27
N THR A 10 26.17 -10.18 -6.76
CA THR A 10 26.47 -9.92 -8.18
C THR A 10 27.94 -10.19 -8.50
N ASP A 11 28.25 -10.55 -9.75
CA ASP A 11 29.65 -10.74 -10.18
C ASP A 11 30.50 -9.49 -10.03
N GLN A 12 29.89 -8.33 -10.22
CA GLN A 12 30.58 -7.06 -10.05
C GLN A 12 31.07 -6.93 -8.60
N TYR A 13 30.19 -7.11 -7.62
CA TYR A 13 30.57 -7.02 -6.21
C TYR A 13 31.60 -8.09 -5.86
N CYS A 14 31.40 -9.35 -6.29
CA CYS A 14 32.37 -10.41 -6.03
C CYS A 14 33.76 -10.09 -6.60
N ARG A 15 33.84 -9.54 -7.82
CA ARG A 15 35.12 -9.11 -8.43
C ARG A 15 35.80 -7.97 -7.67
N GLU A 16 35.02 -6.96 -7.30
CA GLU A 16 35.51 -5.82 -6.51
C GLU A 16 36.01 -6.27 -5.14
N SER A 17 35.29 -7.18 -4.48
CA SER A 17 35.67 -7.74 -3.17
C SER A 17 36.86 -8.69 -3.22
N ALA A 18 37.10 -9.36 -4.35
CA ALA A 18 38.21 -10.32 -4.50
C ALA A 18 39.58 -9.64 -4.68
N SER A 19 39.59 -8.34 -5.01
CA SER A 19 40.81 -7.55 -5.19
C SER A 19 41.27 -6.86 -3.89
N ASP A 20 40.46 -6.90 -2.84
CA ASP A 20 40.78 -6.32 -1.54
C ASP A 20 41.36 -7.37 -0.59
N ASP A 21 42.39 -6.97 0.13
CA ASP A 21 43.03 -7.73 1.20
C ASP A 21 41.98 -8.23 2.20
N ILE A 22 42.00 -9.53 2.54
CA ILE A 22 40.95 -10.28 3.28
C ILE A 22 40.60 -9.63 4.66
N LEU A 23 41.45 -8.72 5.14
CA LEU A 23 41.33 -8.01 6.41
C LEU A 23 40.60 -6.66 6.31
N SER A 24 40.22 -6.20 5.12
CA SER A 24 39.50 -4.94 4.97
C SER A 24 38.00 -5.13 5.26
N PRO A 25 37.37 -4.20 6.00
CA PRO A 25 35.94 -4.26 6.24
C PRO A 25 35.17 -4.21 4.90
N PRO A 26 34.03 -4.91 4.78
CA PRO A 26 33.26 -4.96 3.55
C PRO A 26 32.90 -3.53 3.14
N ARG A 27 33.41 -3.11 1.98
CA ARG A 27 33.12 -1.76 1.47
C ARG A 27 31.62 -1.63 1.24
N PRO A 28 31.02 -0.47 1.57
CA PRO A 28 29.67 -0.15 1.16
C PRO A 28 29.61 -0.28 -0.38
N CYS A 29 28.75 -1.17 -0.88
CA CYS A 29 28.52 -1.20 -2.32
C CYS A 29 27.94 0.17 -2.71
N SER A 30 28.62 0.88 -3.61
CA SER A 30 28.16 2.19 -4.11
C SER A 30 26.83 2.06 -4.87
N ARG A 31 26.55 0.85 -5.35
CA ARG A 31 25.34 0.49 -6.09
C ARG A 31 24.20 0.19 -5.12
N LYS A 32 23.09 0.87 -5.32
CA LYS A 32 21.85 0.62 -4.59
C LYS A 32 21.17 -0.62 -5.16
N GLU A 33 20.60 -1.45 -4.32
CA GLU A 33 19.93 -2.67 -4.75
C GLU A 33 18.73 -2.40 -5.67
N ASN A 34 18.05 -1.26 -5.47
CA ASN A 34 16.94 -0.82 -6.32
C ASN A 34 17.38 -0.36 -7.73
N SER A 35 18.67 -0.41 -8.07
CA SER A 35 19.19 -0.13 -9.42
C SER A 35 19.87 -1.35 -10.06
N LEU A 36 19.60 -2.56 -9.56
CA LEU A 36 20.00 -3.80 -10.21
C LEU A 36 19.34 -3.91 -11.59
N SER A 37 20.10 -4.35 -12.59
CA SER A 37 19.53 -4.73 -13.88
C SER A 37 18.88 -6.12 -13.80
N ILE A 38 18.03 -6.46 -14.77
CA ILE A 38 17.47 -7.82 -14.89
C ILE A 38 18.59 -8.87 -14.94
N ALA A 39 19.67 -8.59 -15.67
CA ALA A 39 20.80 -9.49 -15.80
C ALA A 39 21.53 -9.70 -14.46
N ASP A 40 21.82 -8.61 -13.74
CA ASP A 40 22.49 -8.67 -12.43
C ASP A 40 21.62 -9.42 -11.41
N TRP A 41 20.31 -9.15 -11.40
CA TRP A 41 19.35 -9.83 -10.52
C TRP A 41 19.24 -11.32 -10.84
N THR A 42 19.13 -11.68 -12.12
CA THR A 42 19.04 -13.08 -12.58
C THR A 42 20.31 -13.85 -12.24
N GLN A 43 21.45 -13.18 -12.26
CA GLN A 43 22.73 -13.75 -11.86
C GLN A 43 22.86 -13.93 -10.34
N ALA A 44 22.43 -12.93 -9.55
CA ALA A 44 22.54 -12.94 -8.10
C ALA A 44 21.60 -13.97 -7.44
N TRP A 45 20.40 -14.17 -8.00
CA TRP A 45 19.37 -15.01 -7.42
C TRP A 45 19.75 -16.49 -7.21
N PRO A 46 20.39 -17.19 -8.16
CA PRO A 46 20.88 -18.54 -7.96
C PRO A 46 21.84 -18.67 -6.76
N ARG A 47 22.65 -17.65 -6.49
CA ARG A 47 23.55 -17.62 -5.32
C ARG A 47 22.77 -17.43 -4.03
N PHE A 48 21.75 -16.57 -4.05
CA PHE A 48 20.82 -16.44 -2.93
C PHE A 48 20.12 -17.77 -2.64
N LEU A 49 19.60 -18.48 -3.66
CA LEU A 49 18.99 -19.81 -3.49
C LEU A 49 19.97 -20.84 -2.94
N ALA A 50 21.25 -20.78 -3.32
CA ALA A 50 22.27 -21.64 -2.74
C ALA A 50 22.44 -21.38 -1.23
N LEU A 51 22.45 -20.11 -0.80
CA LEU A 51 22.49 -19.75 0.62
C LEU A 51 21.24 -20.21 1.36
N VAL A 52 20.05 -20.05 0.76
CA VAL A 52 18.79 -20.56 1.32
C VAL A 52 18.86 -22.09 1.45
N ALA A 53 19.32 -22.82 0.44
CA ALA A 53 19.43 -24.28 0.49
C ALA A 53 20.34 -24.75 1.64
N ILE A 54 21.43 -24.03 1.91
CA ILE A 54 22.38 -24.36 2.97
C ILE A 54 21.84 -24.04 4.36
N HIS A 55 21.22 -22.85 4.52
CA HIS A 55 20.87 -22.32 5.84
C HIS A 55 19.40 -22.49 6.23
N LEU A 56 18.51 -22.59 5.25
CA LEU A 56 17.05 -22.70 5.39
C LEU A 56 16.47 -23.64 4.32
N PRO A 57 16.86 -24.93 4.29
CA PRO A 57 16.47 -25.85 3.22
C PRO A 57 14.96 -25.98 3.05
N GLN A 58 14.18 -25.86 4.13
CA GLN A 58 12.71 -25.90 4.09
C GLN A 58 12.07 -24.72 3.35
N GLU A 59 12.79 -23.61 3.20
CA GLU A 59 12.33 -22.40 2.49
C GLU A 59 12.81 -22.37 1.04
N TYR A 60 13.58 -23.37 0.60
CA TYR A 60 14.17 -23.35 -0.75
C TYR A 60 13.10 -23.26 -1.84
N ASP A 61 12.08 -24.12 -1.76
CA ASP A 61 11.03 -24.17 -2.78
C ASP A 61 10.17 -22.90 -2.79
N THR A 62 9.97 -22.27 -1.62
CA THR A 62 9.18 -21.03 -1.54
C THR A 62 9.92 -19.87 -2.20
N TRP A 63 11.22 -19.71 -1.92
CA TRP A 63 12.05 -18.70 -2.56
C TRP A 63 12.29 -18.96 -4.05
N LYS A 64 12.43 -20.23 -4.45
CA LYS A 64 12.54 -20.60 -5.86
C LYS A 64 11.27 -20.23 -6.62
N THR A 65 10.10 -20.54 -6.07
CA THR A 65 8.80 -20.16 -6.67
C THR A 65 8.67 -18.65 -6.83
N HIS A 66 9.10 -17.86 -5.84
CA HIS A 66 9.13 -16.40 -5.93
C HIS A 66 10.03 -15.90 -7.07
N PHE A 67 11.25 -16.42 -7.15
CA PHE A 67 12.19 -16.10 -8.24
C PHE A 67 11.60 -16.40 -9.62
N GLU A 68 11.06 -17.60 -9.81
CA GLU A 68 10.48 -18.03 -11.10
C GLU A 68 9.28 -17.16 -11.49
N ARG A 69 8.42 -16.79 -10.54
CA ARG A 69 7.30 -15.87 -10.79
C ARG A 69 7.76 -14.54 -11.37
N ILE A 70 8.78 -13.92 -10.78
CA ILE A 70 9.26 -12.62 -11.22
C ILE A 70 9.96 -12.77 -12.57
N ARG A 71 10.86 -13.75 -12.70
CA ARG A 71 11.60 -14.05 -13.93
C ARG A 71 10.68 -14.27 -15.13
N ASP A 72 9.58 -15.00 -14.91
CA ASP A 72 8.67 -15.43 -15.97
C ASP A 72 7.49 -14.45 -16.16
N ALA A 73 7.49 -13.31 -15.46
CA ALA A 73 6.47 -12.28 -15.62
C ALA A 73 6.50 -11.68 -17.04
N LYS A 74 5.34 -11.65 -17.69
CA LYS A 74 5.21 -11.18 -19.09
C LYS A 74 5.62 -9.73 -19.28
N ASP A 75 5.50 -8.91 -18.25
CA ASP A 75 5.80 -7.49 -18.21
C ASP A 75 7.13 -7.16 -17.50
N ILE A 76 7.96 -8.17 -17.20
CA ILE A 76 9.22 -7.97 -16.44
C ILE A 76 10.11 -6.87 -17.03
N ALA A 77 10.26 -6.84 -18.36
CA ALA A 77 11.10 -5.84 -19.03
C ALA A 77 10.46 -4.45 -19.04
N LEU A 78 9.14 -4.36 -19.06
CA LEU A 78 8.40 -3.09 -19.09
C LEU A 78 8.33 -2.45 -17.70
N ASP A 79 8.16 -3.27 -16.67
CA ASP A 79 7.92 -2.86 -15.28
C ASP A 79 9.04 -3.32 -14.34
N TRP A 80 10.27 -3.37 -14.84
CA TRP A 80 11.39 -3.93 -14.09
C TRP A 80 11.60 -3.26 -12.73
N GLU A 81 11.55 -1.93 -12.67
CA GLU A 81 11.74 -1.20 -11.42
C GLU A 81 10.69 -1.56 -10.37
N LEU A 82 9.45 -1.80 -10.79
CA LEU A 82 8.36 -2.21 -9.91
C LEU A 82 8.54 -3.66 -9.45
N TRP A 83 8.92 -4.56 -10.35
CA TRP A 83 9.22 -5.96 -10.02
C TRP A 83 10.41 -6.09 -9.06
N LEU A 84 11.47 -5.32 -9.28
CA LEU A 84 12.64 -5.26 -8.41
C LEU A 84 12.27 -4.70 -7.03
N ALA A 85 11.46 -3.63 -6.98
CA ALA A 85 10.97 -3.10 -5.71
C ALA A 85 10.11 -4.12 -4.95
N TYR A 86 9.28 -4.86 -5.66
CA TYR A 86 8.47 -5.93 -5.09
C TYR A 86 9.33 -7.07 -4.51
N ASP A 87 10.35 -7.52 -5.25
CA ASP A 87 11.31 -8.51 -4.76
C ASP A 87 11.99 -8.08 -3.46
N ILE A 88 12.55 -6.87 -3.44
CA ILE A 88 13.23 -6.30 -2.28
C ILE A 88 12.29 -6.24 -1.08
N GLU A 89 11.06 -5.74 -1.29
CA GLU A 89 10.10 -5.59 -0.19
C GLU A 89 9.63 -6.94 0.36
N VAL A 90 9.40 -7.94 -0.49
CA VAL A 90 9.07 -9.32 -0.06
C VAL A 90 10.22 -9.91 0.77
N ARG A 91 11.48 -9.79 0.31
CA ARG A 91 12.66 -10.25 1.06
C ARG A 91 12.81 -9.53 2.39
N ARG A 92 12.57 -8.21 2.42
CA ARG A 92 12.62 -7.40 3.64
C ARG A 92 11.53 -7.77 4.63
N CYS A 93 10.28 -7.89 4.18
CA CYS A 93 9.15 -8.25 5.03
C CYS A 93 9.31 -9.66 5.63
N SER A 94 9.81 -10.61 4.85
CA SER A 94 10.05 -12.00 5.32
C SER A 94 11.06 -12.09 6.47
N CYS A 95 11.90 -11.07 6.65
CA CYS A 95 12.84 -11.01 7.77
C CYS A 95 12.19 -10.59 9.11
N HIS A 96 11.02 -9.94 9.05
CA HIS A 96 10.34 -9.31 10.20
C HIS A 96 8.97 -9.91 10.50
N HIS A 97 8.31 -10.48 9.49
CA HIS A 97 6.97 -11.02 9.58
C HIS A 97 6.89 -12.37 8.87
N PRO A 98 6.06 -13.31 9.38
CA PRO A 98 5.77 -14.54 8.65
C PRO A 98 5.03 -14.17 7.35
N LEU A 99 5.75 -14.28 6.25
CA LEU A 99 5.28 -14.01 4.91
C LEU A 99 5.80 -15.15 4.03
N ASP A 100 4.90 -15.80 3.29
CA ASP A 100 5.27 -16.84 2.34
C ASP A 100 5.67 -16.22 0.99
N PRO A 101 6.95 -16.26 0.59
CA PRO A 101 7.40 -15.70 -0.69
C PRO A 101 6.79 -16.42 -1.90
N ALA A 102 6.37 -17.68 -1.73
CA ALA A 102 5.74 -18.45 -2.79
C ALA A 102 4.39 -17.86 -3.20
N ILE A 103 3.79 -16.97 -2.41
CA ILE A 103 2.50 -16.32 -2.72
C ILE A 103 2.74 -14.93 -3.33
N PHE A 104 1.92 -14.55 -4.30
CA PHE A 104 1.92 -13.19 -4.81
C PHE A 104 1.16 -12.25 -3.86
N HIS A 105 1.87 -11.30 -3.27
CA HIS A 105 1.33 -10.37 -2.29
C HIS A 105 0.77 -9.12 -2.97
N SER A 106 -0.49 -9.20 -3.39
CA SER A 106 -1.17 -8.12 -4.12
C SER A 106 -1.22 -6.80 -3.35
N ALA A 107 -1.29 -6.82 -2.01
CA ALA A 107 -1.23 -5.63 -1.18
C ALA A 107 0.11 -4.88 -1.34
N ILE A 108 1.23 -5.58 -1.13
CA ILE A 108 2.59 -5.04 -1.33
C ILE A 108 2.73 -4.51 -2.75
N TRP A 109 2.30 -5.30 -3.74
CA TRP A 109 2.37 -4.93 -5.13
C TRP A 109 1.59 -3.64 -5.45
N ASN A 110 0.36 -3.51 -4.96
CA ASN A 110 -0.48 -2.33 -5.20
C ASN A 110 0.11 -1.07 -4.56
N ASP A 111 0.63 -1.19 -3.33
CA ASP A 111 1.29 -0.09 -2.62
C ASP A 111 2.53 0.40 -3.36
N LEU A 112 3.33 -0.52 -3.90
CA LEU A 112 4.48 -0.19 -4.74
C LEU A 112 4.05 0.38 -6.08
N ARG A 113 3.06 -0.23 -6.74
CA ARG A 113 2.55 0.24 -8.03
C ARG A 113 2.07 1.69 -7.95
N ALA A 114 1.42 2.10 -6.87
CA ALA A 114 1.00 3.49 -6.66
C ALA A 114 2.18 4.48 -6.63
N LYS A 115 3.36 4.03 -6.17
CA LYS A 115 4.59 4.84 -6.09
C LYS A 115 5.33 4.91 -7.44
N TYR A 116 5.44 3.78 -8.14
CA TYR A 116 6.21 3.65 -9.38
C TYR A 116 5.40 4.02 -10.64
N ARG A 117 4.09 3.82 -10.59
CA ARG A 117 3.14 4.30 -11.59
C ARG A 117 2.10 5.16 -10.88
N PRO A 118 2.45 6.40 -10.50
CA PRO A 118 1.43 7.35 -10.09
C PRO A 118 0.48 7.47 -11.28
N GLN A 119 -0.74 6.96 -11.10
CA GLN A 119 -1.82 7.25 -12.02
C GLN A 119 -1.79 8.76 -12.20
N VAL A 120 -1.67 9.23 -13.44
CA VAL A 120 -2.02 10.62 -13.74
C VAL A 120 -3.49 10.70 -13.37
N VAL A 121 -3.78 11.17 -12.15
CA VAL A 121 -5.14 11.51 -11.76
C VAL A 121 -5.55 12.50 -12.84
N PRO A 122 -6.49 12.16 -13.74
CA PRO A 122 -7.03 13.15 -14.66
C PRO A 122 -7.44 14.33 -13.78
N PRO A 123 -7.09 15.58 -14.12
CA PRO A 123 -7.37 16.73 -13.27
C PRO A 123 -8.79 16.57 -12.80
N GLN A 124 -8.97 16.37 -11.48
CA GLN A 124 -10.29 16.16 -10.92
C GLN A 124 -11.11 17.32 -11.44
N LYS A 125 -12.11 17.04 -12.29
CA LYS A 125 -13.12 18.03 -12.61
C LYS A 125 -13.62 18.45 -11.25
N LYS A 126 -13.29 19.69 -10.83
CA LYS A 126 -13.83 20.32 -9.63
C LYS A 126 -15.30 19.91 -9.59
N PRO A 127 -15.83 19.42 -8.45
CA PRO A 127 -17.23 19.04 -8.39
C PRO A 127 -18.01 20.19 -8.98
N GLU A 128 -18.61 19.92 -10.15
CA GLU A 128 -19.38 20.89 -10.89
C GLU A 128 -20.49 21.26 -9.93
N ILE A 129 -20.37 22.44 -9.34
CA ILE A 129 -21.31 22.98 -8.37
C ILE A 129 -22.64 22.89 -9.10
N ARG A 130 -23.47 21.93 -8.67
CA ARG A 130 -24.79 21.71 -9.23
C ARG A 130 -25.47 23.08 -9.26
N LYS A 131 -25.83 23.49 -10.48
CA LYS A 131 -26.51 24.74 -10.79
C LYS A 131 -27.53 25.04 -9.70
N HIS A 132 -27.41 26.27 -9.18
CA HIS A 132 -28.24 26.89 -8.16
C HIS A 132 -29.68 26.37 -8.14
N LYS A 133 -30.14 25.87 -6.98
CA LYS A 133 -31.55 25.99 -6.63
C LYS A 133 -31.88 27.48 -6.67
N SER A 134 -32.95 27.85 -7.36
CA SER A 134 -33.38 29.25 -7.44
C SER A 134 -33.55 29.82 -6.04
N VAL A 135 -33.28 31.11 -5.83
CA VAL A 135 -33.61 31.79 -4.57
C VAL A 135 -35.08 31.56 -4.21
N ALA A 136 -35.95 31.40 -5.21
CA ALA A 136 -37.35 31.04 -5.03
C ALA A 136 -37.54 29.67 -4.36
N ASP A 137 -36.76 28.65 -4.74
CA ASP A 137 -36.88 27.29 -4.17
C ASP A 137 -36.43 27.27 -2.69
N LEU A 138 -35.40 28.06 -2.36
CA LEU A 138 -34.91 28.24 -0.99
C LEU A 138 -35.91 29.05 -0.13
N GLN A 139 -36.57 30.05 -0.72
CA GLN A 139 -37.62 30.81 -0.05
C GLN A 139 -38.87 29.96 0.20
N GLU A 140 -39.28 29.13 -0.76
CA GLU A 140 -40.42 28.23 -0.60
C GLU A 140 -40.14 27.16 0.47
N ALA A 141 -38.95 26.55 0.44
CA ALA A 141 -38.54 25.59 1.47
C ALA A 141 -38.53 26.23 2.87
N ARG A 142 -38.03 27.46 3.00
CA ARG A 142 -38.01 28.20 4.26
C ARG A 142 -39.42 28.53 4.75
N ALA A 143 -40.35 28.88 3.85
CA ALA A 143 -41.74 29.13 4.20
C ALA A 143 -42.44 27.85 4.69
N ARG A 144 -42.18 26.69 4.06
CA ARG A 144 -42.73 25.40 4.50
C ARG A 144 -42.27 25.00 5.89
N VAL A 145 -40.97 25.14 6.18
CA VAL A 145 -40.41 24.82 7.51
C VAL A 145 -40.97 25.78 8.58
N LYS A 146 -41.09 27.07 8.27
CA LYS A 146 -41.66 28.05 9.21
C LYS A 146 -43.11 27.71 9.55
N LYS A 147 -43.92 27.32 8.56
CA LYS A 147 -45.32 26.89 8.78
C LYS A 147 -45.40 25.65 9.67
N GLN A 148 -44.57 24.64 9.42
CA GLN A 148 -44.53 23.43 10.25
C GLN A 148 -44.14 23.73 11.69
N LEU A 149 -43.19 24.65 11.91
CA LEU A 149 -42.77 25.05 13.25
C LEU A 149 -43.88 25.81 14.00
N GLU A 150 -44.62 26.69 13.32
CA GLU A 150 -45.77 27.39 13.91
C GLU A 150 -46.89 26.41 14.29
N GLU A 151 -47.19 25.42 13.46
CA GLU A 151 -48.17 24.37 13.77
C GLU A 151 -47.77 23.55 15.02
N VAL A 152 -46.49 23.18 15.14
CA VAL A 152 -45.96 22.46 16.32
C VAL A 152 -46.03 23.31 17.59
N VAL A 153 -45.72 24.61 17.50
CA VAL A 153 -45.80 25.54 18.63
C VAL A 153 -47.25 25.76 19.07
N ILE A 154 -48.19 25.87 18.13
CA ILE A 154 -49.63 25.99 18.44
C ILE A 154 -50.15 24.73 19.11
N MET A 155 -49.79 23.53 18.61
CA MET A 155 -50.17 22.26 19.25
C MET A 155 -49.60 22.16 20.67
N SER A 156 -48.34 22.54 20.86
CA SER A 156 -47.68 22.50 22.18
C SER A 156 -48.31 23.47 23.21
N ARG A 157 -48.82 24.61 22.77
CA ARG A 157 -49.54 25.56 23.63
C ARG A 157 -50.94 25.09 24.01
N LYS A 158 -51.63 24.37 23.10
CA LYS A 158 -52.96 23.79 23.37
C LYS A 158 -52.91 22.59 24.33
N MET A 159 -51.79 21.87 24.43
CA MET A 159 -51.65 20.72 25.34
C MET A 159 -51.23 21.10 26.78
N LYS A 160 -50.83 22.35 27.04
CA LYS A 160 -50.35 22.78 28.37
C LYS A 160 -51.40 22.99 29.49
N PRO A 161 -52.73 23.10 29.29
CA PRO A 161 -53.66 23.23 30.41
C PRO A 161 -54.17 21.88 30.98
N LEU A 162 -53.76 20.72 30.44
CA LEU A 162 -54.27 19.40 30.89
C LEU A 162 -53.43 18.72 31.99
N LEU A 163 -52.40 19.38 32.55
CA LEU A 163 -51.54 18.82 33.60
C LEU A 163 -51.60 19.60 34.94
N GLN A 164 -52.68 20.35 35.20
CA GLN A 164 -52.93 20.97 36.51
C GLN A 164 -54.31 20.56 37.06
N THR A 165 -54.56 19.27 37.30
CA THR A 165 -55.65 18.82 38.19
C THR A 165 -55.31 17.46 38.81
N THR A 166 -54.35 17.40 39.73
CA THR A 166 -54.32 16.31 40.73
C THR A 166 -53.84 16.83 42.08
N HIS A 167 -54.81 17.16 42.92
CA HIS A 167 -54.78 17.09 44.38
C HIS A 167 -56.14 16.48 44.80
N PRO A 168 -56.34 16.01 46.04
CA PRO A 168 -55.44 15.28 46.98
C PRO A 168 -56.18 14.09 47.67
N ILE A 169 -55.49 13.11 48.25
CA ILE A 169 -55.99 12.17 49.29
C ILE A 169 -54.74 11.63 50.02
N SER A 170 -54.54 11.61 51.35
CA SER A 170 -55.31 11.92 52.57
C SER A 170 -54.33 12.37 53.65
#